data_AF-A0A9F7R0S8-F1
#
_entry.id   AF-A0A9F7R0S8-F1
#
_cell.length_a   1.000
_cell.length_b   1.000
_cell.length_c   1.000
_cell.angle_alpha   90.00
_cell.angle_beta   90.00
_cell.angle_gamma   90.00
#
_symmetry.space_group_name_H-M   'P 1'
#
loop_
_entity.id
_entity.type
_entity.pdbx_description
1 polymer ?
#
loop_
_entity_poly.entity_id
_entity_poly.type
_entity_poly.pdbx_seq_one_letter_code
_entity_poly.pdbx_strand_id
1 'polypeptide(L)'
;MFRCKTVWNTLAPVARASSTLCRQTGKRARELLRNDRRPAFGPQTHMSSGPSGGAGDNAIYYVLVGAACLGGGAYVYRTLSADSARFSERITEIEGRSQKTAERPAPAVTTEPEVTGEAVTEPTKESEPATAVPALPEVPAHAPYLLIGGGTASFAAARSIRARDPGARVLIVTEEADLPYMRPPLSKELWFSDDPAVTETLRFKQWNGKERSIYFQPPSFYVKPSELEIVENGGVSVLTGRKVVHMDVRENKVRLSDGTEISYDKCLIATGGVPRNLQVIERASEEVKNRTTLFRKIEDFKALEKVSRELKSIAIIGGGFLGSELACALGRRSHDLGLEVIQLFPEKGNMGKVLPEYLSNWTTEKVKREGVQVLTEAVVKNVSYKDGKVEIKLKDGRLVKTDHIVAAVGLEPSIELAKSAGLEIDSDFGGYRVNAELQARSNIWVAGDAACFYDIKLGRRRVEHHDHAVVSGRLAGENMTGANKPYWHQSMFWSDLGPDVGYEAIGIVDSSLPTVGVFAKATAKDTPKAATEQSGTGIRSESETEAVAGELSTATAALAPPTQQENYGKGVIFYLRDKVVVGIVLWNVFNRMPIARKIIKDGEEHADLNEVAKLFNIHED
;
A
#
# COMPACT_ATOMS: atom_id res chain seq x y z
N MET A 1 -61.67 -7.38 14.63
CA MET A 1 -62.75 -6.41 14.31
C MET A 1 -62.60 -5.24 15.28
N PHE A 2 -62.70 -3.97 14.82
CA PHE A 2 -62.43 -2.71 15.56
C PHE A 2 -60.95 -2.50 15.99
N ARG A 3 -60.17 -1.63 15.31
CA ARG A 3 -60.08 -0.14 15.35
C ARG A 3 -59.37 0.37 16.62
N CYS A 4 -58.15 0.92 16.64
CA CYS A 4 -57.35 1.81 15.75
C CYS A 4 -57.71 3.31 15.82
N LYS A 5 -56.67 4.18 15.75
CA LYS A 5 -56.64 5.67 15.78
C LYS A 5 -56.80 6.32 17.17
N THR A 6 -56.24 7.48 17.53
CA THR A 6 -55.09 8.35 17.11
C THR A 6 -54.87 9.39 18.26
N VAL A 7 -53.87 10.29 18.35
CA VAL A 7 -52.87 10.86 17.41
C VAL A 7 -51.59 11.29 18.15
N TRP A 8 -50.52 11.60 17.41
CA TRP A 8 -49.30 12.31 17.86
C TRP A 8 -49.52 13.84 17.74
N ASN A 9 -49.08 14.65 18.72
CA ASN A 9 -48.54 16.04 18.59
C ASN A 9 -48.90 16.96 19.78
N THR A 10 -47.93 17.28 20.64
CA THR A 10 -47.20 18.57 20.55
C THR A 10 -45.92 18.57 21.42
N LEU A 11 -44.77 18.53 20.73
CA LEU A 11 -43.52 19.27 20.99
C LEU A 11 -43.13 19.67 22.45
N ALA A 12 -42.19 18.90 23.03
CA ALA A 12 -40.85 19.26 23.56
C ALA A 12 -40.42 20.74 23.76
N PRO A 13 -39.31 21.05 24.48
CA PRO A 13 -38.58 20.33 25.57
C PRO A 13 -38.20 21.25 26.77
N VAL A 14 -37.43 20.75 27.76
CA VAL A 14 -36.22 21.39 28.37
C VAL A 14 -35.71 20.56 29.56
N ALA A 15 -34.38 20.42 29.69
CA ALA A 15 -33.72 19.66 30.75
C ALA A 15 -33.63 20.41 32.10
N ARG A 16 -33.71 19.66 33.22
CA ARG A 16 -33.03 19.93 34.53
C ARG A 16 -33.33 18.83 35.57
N ALA A 17 -32.47 18.74 36.60
CA ALA A 17 -32.49 17.82 37.75
C ALA A 17 -32.28 16.33 37.39
N SER A 18 -31.12 15.69 37.60
CA SER A 18 -30.06 15.77 38.64
C SER A 18 -30.42 15.14 40.00
N SER A 19 -29.71 14.04 40.28
CA SER A 19 -29.14 13.66 41.60
C SER A 19 -30.06 13.51 42.82
N THR A 20 -30.42 12.25 43.13
CA THR A 20 -30.47 11.73 44.52
C THR A 20 -30.20 10.23 44.58
N LEU A 21 -28.94 9.86 44.76
CA LEU A 21 -28.55 8.61 45.43
C LEU A 21 -27.15 8.82 46.02
N CYS A 22 -27.11 9.08 47.32
CA CYS A 22 -25.92 9.55 48.03
C CYS A 22 -25.70 8.71 49.30
N ARG A 23 -24.42 8.52 49.67
CA ARG A 23 -23.93 8.02 50.97
C ARG A 23 -24.22 6.56 51.33
N GLN A 24 -23.24 5.71 51.01
CA GLN A 24 -22.38 4.98 51.98
C GLN A 24 -21.24 4.40 51.11
N THR A 25 -20.00 4.90 51.15
CA THR A 25 -19.09 4.88 52.31
C THR A 25 -18.07 6.02 52.24
N GLY A 26 -17.74 6.62 53.38
CA GLY A 26 -16.69 7.64 53.47
C GLY A 26 -16.12 7.70 54.88
N LYS A 27 -14.95 7.05 55.09
CA LYS A 27 -14.14 7.14 56.32
C LYS A 27 -12.75 6.52 56.10
N ARG A 28 -11.81 7.29 55.53
CA ARG A 28 -10.37 7.37 55.88
C ARG A 28 -9.57 8.11 54.81
N ALA A 29 -9.46 9.42 55.00
CA ALA A 29 -8.41 10.25 54.40
C ALA A 29 -8.17 11.45 55.34
N ARG A 30 -7.12 11.38 56.17
CA ARG A 30 -6.41 12.51 56.83
C ARG A 30 -5.42 12.00 57.89
N GLU A 31 -4.21 11.72 57.44
CA GLU A 31 -2.92 11.62 58.15
C GLU A 31 -1.90 11.29 57.02
N LEU A 32 -0.78 11.98 56.78
CA LEU A 32 -0.19 13.15 57.42
C LEU A 32 0.32 14.15 56.35
N LEU A 33 0.38 15.44 56.70
CA LEU A 33 1.14 16.47 55.98
C LEU A 33 2.24 17.00 56.89
N ARG A 34 3.50 16.95 56.43
CA ARG A 34 4.64 17.86 56.69
C ARG A 34 5.98 17.11 56.64
N ASN A 35 6.84 17.47 55.70
CA ASN A 35 8.11 18.09 56.09
C ASN A 35 8.76 18.84 54.92
N ASP A 36 9.27 20.03 55.20
CA ASP A 36 10.08 20.85 54.28
C ASP A 36 11.54 20.39 54.26
N ARG A 37 12.21 20.59 53.12
CA ARG A 37 13.59 21.14 53.04
C ARG A 37 13.97 21.51 51.60
N ARG A 38 14.34 22.79 51.40
CA ARG A 38 15.06 23.30 50.21
C ARG A 38 16.58 23.18 50.41
N PRO A 39 17.40 23.20 49.34
CA PRO A 39 17.92 24.44 48.76
C PRO A 39 17.63 24.54 47.24
N ALA A 40 17.34 25.67 46.60
CA ALA A 40 18.02 26.98 46.55
C ALA A 40 19.30 26.99 45.66
N PHE A 41 19.17 27.28 44.37
CA PHE A 41 19.61 28.53 43.70
C PHE A 41 19.17 28.52 42.21
N GLY A 42 18.91 29.71 41.63
CA GLY A 42 18.44 29.89 40.24
C GLY A 42 19.58 30.16 39.24
N PRO A 43 19.33 30.78 38.05
CA PRO A 43 18.15 31.57 37.69
C PRO A 43 17.38 31.13 36.43
N GLN A 44 16.12 31.56 36.35
CA GLN A 44 15.38 31.65 35.09
C GLN A 44 15.95 32.79 34.24
N THR A 45 16.14 32.59 32.94
CA THR A 45 16.28 33.69 31.98
C THR A 45 14.91 34.14 31.51
N HIS A 46 14.60 35.42 31.69
CA HIS A 46 13.39 36.03 31.15
C HIS A 46 13.44 36.06 29.61
N MET A 47 12.30 35.78 28.97
CA MET A 47 12.08 36.26 27.61
C MET A 47 11.93 37.79 27.64
N SER A 48 12.98 38.50 27.23
CA SER A 48 12.96 39.95 27.04
C SER A 48 12.67 40.27 25.57
N SER A 49 11.56 40.93 25.30
CA SER A 49 11.33 41.63 24.04
C SER A 49 12.29 42.82 23.92
N GLY A 50 13.35 42.68 23.11
CA GLY A 50 14.31 43.74 22.78
C GLY A 50 13.88 44.56 21.54
N PRO A 51 14.40 45.79 21.36
CA PRO A 51 13.81 46.79 20.48
C PRO A 51 14.24 46.71 19.01
N SER A 52 13.51 47.44 18.17
CA SER A 52 13.79 47.67 16.74
C SER A 52 15.16 48.34 16.50
N GLY A 53 16.12 47.58 15.97
CA GLY A 53 17.43 48.07 15.51
C GLY A 53 17.39 48.64 14.07
N GLY A 54 18.26 49.60 13.79
CA GLY A 54 18.31 50.34 12.52
C GLY A 54 18.94 49.59 11.34
N ALA A 55 18.94 50.24 10.18
CA ALA A 55 19.21 49.66 8.86
C ALA A 55 20.67 49.22 8.55
N GLY A 56 21.45 48.80 9.55
CA GLY A 56 22.84 48.34 9.40
C GLY A 56 23.03 46.81 9.42
N ASP A 57 22.33 46.11 10.33
CA ASP A 57 22.71 44.73 10.71
C ASP A 57 22.25 43.63 9.74
N ASN A 58 21.24 43.92 8.89
CA ASN A 58 20.71 42.93 7.94
C ASN A 58 21.75 42.51 6.88
N ALA A 59 22.70 43.39 6.53
CA ALA A 59 23.70 43.11 5.49
C ALA A 59 24.63 41.94 5.87
N ILE A 60 25.05 41.86 7.14
CA ILE A 60 25.91 40.77 7.64
C ILE A 60 25.15 39.45 7.60
N TYR A 61 23.86 39.45 7.95
CA TYR A 61 23.01 38.27 7.88
C TYR A 61 22.83 37.76 6.44
N TYR A 62 22.59 38.66 5.47
CA TYR A 62 22.52 38.27 4.05
C TYR A 62 23.85 37.72 3.51
N VAL A 63 24.99 38.27 3.93
CA VAL A 63 26.32 37.75 3.54
C VAL A 63 26.56 36.36 4.14
N LEU A 64 26.24 36.14 5.42
CA LEU A 64 26.41 34.84 6.08
C LEU A 64 25.48 33.75 5.49
N VAL A 65 24.21 34.07 5.27
CA VAL A 65 23.25 33.15 4.63
C VAL A 65 23.65 32.89 3.17
N GLY A 66 24.06 33.92 2.42
CA GLY A 66 24.55 33.77 1.05
C GLY A 66 25.78 32.88 0.95
N ALA A 67 26.76 33.06 1.84
CA ALA A 67 27.94 32.22 1.92
C ALA A 67 27.61 30.75 2.28
N ALA A 68 26.67 30.53 3.21
CA ALA A 68 26.21 29.19 3.56
C ALA A 68 25.48 28.50 2.40
N CYS A 69 24.62 29.21 1.66
CA CYS A 69 23.95 28.69 0.47
C CYS A 69 24.93 28.36 -0.65
N LEU A 70 25.94 29.21 -0.90
CA LEU A 70 27.00 28.96 -1.88
C LEU A 70 27.87 27.76 -1.49
N GLY A 71 28.23 27.62 -0.21
CA GLY A 71 28.96 26.45 0.30
C GLY A 71 28.17 25.16 0.15
N GLY A 72 26.87 25.17 0.48
CA GLY A 72 25.96 24.04 0.27
C GLY A 72 25.81 23.67 -1.21
N GLY A 73 25.63 24.66 -2.09
CA GLY A 73 25.56 24.47 -3.54
C GLY A 73 26.85 23.88 -4.13
N ALA A 74 28.01 24.38 -3.71
CA ALA A 74 29.32 23.86 -4.14
C ALA A 74 29.58 22.43 -3.63
N TYR A 75 29.14 22.10 -2.40
CA TYR A 75 29.21 20.74 -1.87
C TYR A 75 28.32 19.78 -2.67
N VAL A 76 27.05 20.13 -2.91
CA VAL A 76 26.11 19.32 -3.70
C VAL A 76 26.62 19.13 -5.13
N TYR A 77 27.10 20.20 -5.78
CA TYR A 77 27.69 20.11 -7.12
C TYR A 77 28.89 19.16 -7.14
N ARG A 78 29.83 19.29 -6.20
CA ARG A 78 31.01 18.43 -6.11
C ARG A 78 30.65 16.95 -5.88
N THR A 79 29.64 16.66 -5.06
CA THR A 79 29.15 15.30 -4.82
C THR A 79 28.48 14.73 -6.07
N LEU A 80 27.61 15.49 -6.74
CA LEU A 80 26.97 15.07 -8.00
C LEU A 80 27.99 14.86 -9.14
N SER A 81 29.00 15.71 -9.26
CA SER A 81 30.10 15.52 -10.23
C SER A 81 30.94 14.29 -9.91
N ALA A 82 31.21 13.99 -8.63
CA ALA A 82 31.96 12.81 -8.21
C ALA A 82 31.17 11.51 -8.48
N ASP A 83 29.86 11.50 -8.21
CA ASP A 83 29.00 10.35 -8.53
C ASP A 83 28.81 10.18 -10.04
N SER A 84 28.72 11.27 -10.82
CA SER A 84 28.73 11.21 -12.29
C SER A 84 30.04 10.64 -12.84
N ALA A 85 31.19 10.99 -12.25
CA ALA A 85 32.48 10.44 -12.66
C ALA A 85 32.57 8.93 -12.36
N ARG A 86 32.16 8.50 -11.16
CA ARG A 86 32.07 7.07 -10.78
C ARG A 86 31.10 6.29 -11.66
N PHE A 87 29.99 6.92 -12.07
CA PHE A 87 29.04 6.30 -13.00
C PHE A 87 29.68 6.07 -14.37
N SER A 88 30.32 7.09 -14.95
CA SER A 88 31.03 6.97 -16.22
C SER A 88 32.14 5.92 -16.18
N GLU A 89 32.97 5.92 -15.13
CA GLU A 89 34.05 4.94 -14.92
C GLU A 89 33.53 3.49 -14.89
N ARG A 90 32.41 3.25 -14.20
CA ARG A 90 31.74 1.94 -14.17
C ARG A 90 31.15 1.54 -15.52
N ILE A 91 30.59 2.47 -16.29
CA ILE A 91 30.09 2.19 -17.65
C ILE A 91 31.26 1.79 -18.56
N THR A 92 32.38 2.52 -18.53
CA THR A 92 33.58 2.18 -19.30
C THR A 92 34.17 0.82 -18.90
N GLU A 93 34.15 0.45 -17.61
CA GLU A 93 34.57 -0.88 -17.16
C GLU A 93 33.66 -2.00 -17.70
N ILE A 94 32.35 -1.77 -17.74
CA ILE A 94 31.36 -2.71 -18.29
C ILE A 94 31.55 -2.90 -19.80
N GLU A 95 31.72 -1.80 -20.54
CA GLU A 95 31.98 -1.83 -21.99
C GLU A 95 33.30 -2.55 -22.32
N GLY A 96 34.36 -2.29 -21.57
CA GLY A 96 35.66 -2.95 -21.73
C GLY A 96 35.65 -4.45 -21.47
N ARG A 97 34.76 -4.94 -20.58
CA ARG A 97 34.56 -6.38 -20.35
C ARG A 97 33.85 -7.06 -21.53
N SER A 98 32.95 -6.36 -22.22
CA SER A 98 32.20 -6.93 -23.36
C SER A 98 33.06 -7.17 -24.61
N GLN A 99 34.17 -6.45 -24.78
CA GLN A 99 35.07 -6.63 -25.93
C GLN A 99 36.06 -7.80 -25.77
N LYS A 100 36.34 -8.25 -24.54
CA LYS A 100 37.33 -9.32 -24.26
C LYS A 100 36.84 -10.75 -24.53
N THR A 101 35.58 -10.94 -24.93
CA THR A 101 34.98 -12.27 -25.15
C THR A 101 34.97 -12.70 -26.63
N ALA A 102 35.51 -11.87 -27.53
CA ALA A 102 35.36 -12.00 -28.99
C ALA A 102 36.67 -12.28 -29.75
N GLU A 103 37.55 -13.15 -29.23
CA GLU A 103 38.68 -13.67 -30.01
C GLU A 103 38.98 -15.14 -29.66
N ARG A 104 38.76 -16.04 -30.64
CA ARG A 104 39.04 -17.49 -30.51
C ARG A 104 39.34 -18.08 -31.90
N PRO A 105 40.57 -18.54 -32.19
CA PRO A 105 40.86 -19.30 -33.41
C PRO A 105 40.41 -20.77 -33.31
N ALA A 106 40.24 -21.41 -34.47
CA ALA A 106 39.74 -22.77 -34.66
C ALA A 106 40.88 -23.83 -34.74
N PRO A 107 40.59 -25.15 -34.72
CA PRO A 107 41.58 -26.20 -34.41
C PRO A 107 42.22 -26.87 -35.65
N ALA A 108 43.40 -27.50 -35.45
CA ALA A 108 43.99 -28.41 -36.43
C ALA A 108 44.83 -29.56 -35.77
N VAL A 109 44.37 -30.79 -36.03
CA VAL A 109 45.07 -32.07 -36.35
C VAL A 109 46.39 -32.48 -35.63
N THR A 110 46.41 -33.77 -35.27
CA THR A 110 47.44 -34.64 -34.67
C THR A 110 48.82 -34.74 -35.33
N THR A 111 49.88 -35.00 -34.53
CA THR A 111 50.72 -36.24 -34.55
C THR A 111 51.69 -36.28 -33.35
N GLU A 112 51.95 -37.47 -32.78
CA GLU A 112 53.06 -37.76 -31.83
C GLU A 112 54.39 -38.01 -32.59
N PRO A 113 55.60 -37.91 -31.98
CA PRO A 113 56.11 -38.96 -31.07
C PRO A 113 56.97 -38.52 -29.85
N GLU A 114 56.75 -39.22 -28.73
CA GLU A 114 57.69 -39.98 -27.87
C GLU A 114 59.17 -39.54 -27.59
N VAL A 115 59.66 -39.90 -26.38
CA VAL A 115 61.07 -40.21 -25.94
C VAL A 115 61.82 -39.25 -24.95
N THR A 116 61.72 -39.61 -23.65
CA THR A 116 62.71 -39.61 -22.53
C THR A 116 63.42 -38.36 -21.93
N GLY A 117 63.53 -38.39 -20.59
CA GLY A 117 64.61 -37.80 -19.78
C GLY A 117 64.35 -36.36 -19.28
N GLU A 118 64.67 -35.97 -18.04
CA GLU A 118 65.23 -36.66 -16.86
C GLU A 118 64.73 -35.97 -15.58
N ALA A 119 64.77 -36.64 -14.43
CA ALA A 119 64.27 -36.09 -13.17
C ALA A 119 65.35 -35.29 -12.42
N VAL A 120 64.99 -34.10 -11.91
CA VAL A 120 65.71 -33.43 -10.82
C VAL A 120 64.71 -33.15 -9.71
N THR A 121 64.99 -33.65 -8.51
CA THR A 121 64.17 -33.47 -7.31
C THR A 121 64.88 -32.56 -6.33
N GLU A 122 64.18 -31.53 -5.85
CA GLU A 122 64.57 -30.76 -4.65
C GLU A 122 63.34 -30.60 -3.73
N PRO A 123 63.56 -30.41 -2.41
CA PRO A 123 62.68 -31.00 -1.41
C PRO A 123 61.41 -30.21 -1.10
N THR A 124 60.38 -30.97 -0.73
CA THR A 124 59.11 -30.50 -0.18
C THR A 124 59.31 -29.64 1.06
N LYS A 125 58.78 -28.40 1.04
CA LYS A 125 58.34 -27.74 2.27
C LYS A 125 56.95 -28.26 2.61
N GLU A 126 56.79 -28.78 3.82
CA GLU A 126 55.47 -29.03 4.39
C GLU A 126 54.71 -27.71 4.51
N SER A 127 53.63 -27.58 3.73
CA SER A 127 52.63 -26.54 3.93
C SER A 127 51.74 -26.94 5.11
N GLU A 128 51.66 -26.08 6.13
CA GLU A 128 50.64 -26.21 7.18
C GLU A 128 49.24 -26.32 6.54
N PRO A 129 48.31 -27.11 7.13
CA PRO A 129 46.98 -27.25 6.57
C PRO A 129 46.27 -25.90 6.60
N ALA A 130 45.92 -25.38 5.43
CA ALA A 130 45.14 -24.16 5.29
C ALA A 130 43.84 -24.31 6.09
N THR A 131 43.70 -23.53 7.17
CA THR A 131 42.47 -23.47 7.96
C THR A 131 41.33 -23.09 7.04
N ALA A 132 40.42 -24.04 6.80
CA ALA A 132 39.22 -23.79 6.03
C ALA A 132 38.44 -22.66 6.69
N VAL A 133 38.29 -21.54 5.98
CA VAL A 133 37.46 -20.43 6.43
C VAL A 133 36.05 -20.99 6.63
N PRO A 134 35.47 -20.93 7.85
CA PRO A 134 34.15 -21.48 8.08
C PRO A 134 33.16 -20.78 7.17
N ALA A 135 32.36 -21.56 6.44
CA ALA A 135 31.35 -21.03 5.54
C ALA A 135 30.38 -20.14 6.33
N LEU A 136 30.15 -18.92 5.84
CA LEU A 136 29.20 -18.00 6.44
C LEU A 136 27.80 -18.64 6.46
N PRO A 137 27.03 -18.51 7.55
CA PRO A 137 25.70 -19.06 7.62
C PRO A 137 24.80 -18.42 6.55
N GLU A 138 23.96 -19.24 5.89
CA GLU A 138 23.07 -18.78 4.81
C GLU A 138 22.07 -17.72 5.29
N VAL A 139 21.68 -17.81 6.57
CA VAL A 139 20.76 -16.89 7.26
C VAL A 139 21.50 -16.31 8.47
N PRO A 140 21.50 -14.97 8.68
CA PRO A 140 22.15 -14.35 9.84
C PRO A 140 21.41 -14.71 11.13
N ALA A 141 22.16 -14.95 12.21
CA ALA A 141 21.59 -15.34 13.51
C ALA A 141 20.97 -14.14 14.25
N HIS A 142 21.33 -12.93 13.85
CA HIS A 142 20.85 -11.68 14.42
C HIS A 142 20.64 -10.61 13.35
N ALA A 143 19.56 -9.83 13.47
CA ALA A 143 19.26 -8.69 12.61
C ALA A 143 18.85 -7.47 13.46
N PRO A 144 19.63 -6.38 13.50
CA PRO A 144 19.27 -5.18 14.26
C PRO A 144 17.88 -4.61 13.89
N TYR A 145 17.55 -4.65 12.61
CA TYR A 145 16.21 -4.35 12.11
C TYR A 145 15.64 -5.55 11.32
N LEU A 146 14.65 -6.22 11.90
CA LEU A 146 13.95 -7.36 11.28
C LEU A 146 12.57 -6.94 10.77
N LEU A 147 12.32 -7.04 9.47
CA LEU A 147 11.03 -6.71 8.85
C LEU A 147 10.35 -7.99 8.34
N ILE A 148 9.16 -8.30 8.85
CA ILE A 148 8.42 -9.53 8.56
C ILE A 148 7.37 -9.25 7.49
N GLY A 149 7.53 -9.88 6.33
CA GLY A 149 6.73 -9.68 5.11
C GLY A 149 7.49 -8.84 4.07
N GLY A 150 7.50 -9.26 2.80
CA GLY A 150 8.22 -8.59 1.71
C GLY A 150 7.47 -7.47 0.99
N GLY A 151 6.41 -6.92 1.59
CA GLY A 151 5.51 -5.98 0.92
C GLY A 151 5.96 -4.50 0.92
N THR A 152 5.09 -3.64 0.37
CA THR A 152 5.24 -2.18 0.30
C THR A 152 5.67 -1.55 1.63
N ALA A 153 5.07 -1.95 2.75
CA ALA A 153 5.36 -1.38 4.06
C ALA A 153 6.78 -1.71 4.55
N SER A 154 7.26 -2.94 4.38
CA SER A 154 8.64 -3.32 4.70
C SER A 154 9.66 -2.61 3.80
N PHE A 155 9.36 -2.47 2.51
CA PHE A 155 10.25 -1.72 1.62
C PHE A 155 10.35 -0.23 2.03
N ALA A 156 9.22 0.41 2.33
CA ALA A 156 9.19 1.79 2.82
C ALA A 156 9.91 1.95 4.17
N ALA A 157 9.77 0.99 5.08
CA ALA A 157 10.47 0.95 6.36
C ALA A 157 11.98 0.77 6.18
N ALA A 158 12.43 -0.19 5.38
CA ALA A 158 13.85 -0.43 5.09
C ALA A 158 14.52 0.81 4.49
N ARG A 159 13.86 1.46 3.52
CA ARG A 159 14.32 2.73 2.95
C ARG A 159 14.41 3.84 4.00
N SER A 160 13.41 3.94 4.89
CA SER A 160 13.39 4.97 5.95
C SER A 160 14.50 4.76 6.98
N ILE A 161 14.69 3.51 7.42
CA ILE A 161 15.77 3.11 8.34
C ILE A 161 17.13 3.48 7.73
N ARG A 162 17.42 3.03 6.50
CA ARG A 162 18.69 3.33 5.80
C ARG A 162 18.92 4.81 5.52
N ALA A 163 17.86 5.61 5.36
CA ALA A 163 17.96 7.06 5.16
C ALA A 163 18.29 7.82 6.45
N ARG A 164 17.95 7.27 7.63
CA ARG A 164 18.18 7.88 8.94
C ARG A 164 19.41 7.31 9.66
N ASP A 165 19.71 6.05 9.38
CA ASP A 165 20.90 5.31 9.82
C ASP A 165 21.58 4.70 8.58
N PRO A 166 22.53 5.41 7.95
CA PRO A 166 23.28 4.93 6.79
C PRO A 166 24.16 3.71 7.05
N GLY A 167 24.32 3.29 8.32
CA GLY A 167 25.02 2.06 8.72
C GLY A 167 24.09 0.87 8.97
N ALA A 168 22.77 1.07 9.01
CA ALA A 168 21.81 0.06 9.44
C ALA A 168 21.90 -1.26 8.64
N ARG A 169 21.82 -2.38 9.36
CA ARG A 169 21.69 -3.73 8.80
C ARG A 169 20.23 -4.16 8.92
N VAL A 170 19.53 -4.26 7.79
CA VAL A 170 18.09 -4.53 7.72
C VAL A 170 17.85 -5.88 7.03
N LEU A 171 17.15 -6.79 7.68
CA LEU A 171 16.72 -8.06 7.10
C LEU A 171 15.21 -8.05 6.86
N ILE A 172 14.79 -8.25 5.62
CA ILE A 172 13.41 -8.52 5.25
C ILE A 172 13.24 -10.03 5.11
N VAL A 173 12.26 -10.63 5.79
CA VAL A 173 11.91 -12.05 5.64
C VAL A 173 10.55 -12.15 4.97
N THR A 174 10.44 -12.90 3.88
CA THR A 174 9.21 -13.01 3.09
C THR A 174 8.92 -14.45 2.64
N GLU A 175 7.66 -14.87 2.78
CA GLU A 175 7.19 -16.18 2.30
C GLU A 175 7.06 -16.25 0.77
N GLU A 176 6.98 -15.10 0.08
CA GLU A 176 6.94 -15.02 -1.38
C GLU A 176 8.35 -15.29 -1.96
N ALA A 177 8.41 -15.90 -3.14
CA ALA A 177 9.68 -16.15 -3.84
C ALA A 177 10.29 -14.85 -4.41
N ASP A 178 9.44 -13.85 -4.70
CA ASP A 178 9.81 -12.58 -5.30
C ASP A 178 10.40 -11.57 -4.30
N LEU A 179 11.29 -10.70 -4.80
CA LEU A 179 11.77 -9.50 -4.08
C LEU A 179 10.64 -8.44 -3.94
N PRO A 180 10.72 -7.49 -2.99
CA PRO A 180 9.66 -6.51 -2.76
C PRO A 180 9.18 -5.75 -4.01
N TYR A 181 7.87 -5.80 -4.23
CA TYR A 181 7.19 -5.25 -5.41
C TYR A 181 5.87 -4.54 -5.08
N MET A 182 5.41 -3.68 -5.99
CA MET A 182 4.14 -2.95 -5.87
C MET A 182 2.97 -3.75 -6.45
N ARG A 183 1.87 -3.89 -5.70
CA ARG A 183 0.68 -4.65 -6.12
C ARG A 183 -0.27 -3.94 -7.12
N PRO A 184 -0.44 -2.61 -7.16
CA PRO A 184 -1.44 -1.97 -8.03
C PRO A 184 -1.41 -2.33 -9.53
N PRO A 185 -0.24 -2.53 -10.18
CA PRO A 185 -0.18 -2.91 -11.60
C PRO A 185 -0.69 -4.32 -11.91
N LEU A 186 -0.76 -5.22 -10.91
CA LEU A 186 -1.18 -6.63 -11.11
C LEU A 186 -2.61 -6.75 -11.65
N SER A 187 -3.49 -5.78 -11.37
CA SER A 187 -4.87 -5.72 -11.88
C SER A 187 -5.09 -4.63 -12.92
N LYS A 188 -4.02 -3.93 -13.33
CA LYS A 188 -4.06 -2.74 -14.19
C LYS A 188 -3.06 -2.89 -15.35
N GLU A 189 -2.01 -2.07 -15.42
CA GLU A 189 -1.18 -1.87 -16.60
C GLU A 189 -0.55 -3.14 -17.18
N LEU A 190 -0.25 -4.15 -16.35
CA LEU A 190 0.28 -5.44 -16.81
C LEU A 190 -0.67 -6.19 -17.77
N TRP A 191 -1.99 -5.93 -17.71
CA TRP A 191 -2.99 -6.50 -18.62
C TRP A 191 -3.15 -5.73 -19.93
N PHE A 192 -2.65 -4.50 -19.98
CA PHE A 192 -2.75 -3.57 -21.12
C PHE A 192 -1.48 -3.60 -22.00
N SER A 193 -0.73 -4.69 -21.94
CA SER A 193 0.47 -4.95 -22.74
C SER A 193 0.21 -6.00 -23.80
N ASP A 194 0.56 -5.66 -25.05
CA ASP A 194 0.58 -6.60 -26.19
C ASP A 194 1.89 -7.42 -26.23
N ASP A 195 2.91 -7.04 -25.44
CA ASP A 195 4.18 -7.75 -25.33
C ASP A 195 4.01 -9.04 -24.49
N PRO A 196 4.22 -10.25 -25.07
CA PRO A 196 4.11 -11.50 -24.33
C PRO A 196 5.19 -11.67 -23.26
N ALA A 197 6.34 -10.97 -23.35
CA ALA A 197 7.40 -11.02 -22.34
C ALA A 197 7.04 -10.27 -21.05
N VAL A 198 5.87 -9.61 -20.99
CA VAL A 198 5.38 -8.91 -19.79
C VAL A 198 5.24 -9.84 -18.57
N THR A 199 4.89 -11.11 -18.78
CA THR A 199 4.71 -12.10 -17.71
C THR A 199 6.04 -12.57 -17.11
N GLU A 200 7.12 -12.55 -17.90
CA GLU A 200 8.48 -12.92 -17.47
C GLU A 200 9.21 -11.72 -16.84
N THR A 201 9.19 -10.58 -17.54
CA THR A 201 9.92 -9.37 -17.14
C THR A 201 9.26 -8.61 -15.99
N LEU A 202 7.93 -8.65 -15.91
CA LEU A 202 7.10 -7.84 -15.00
C LEU A 202 7.42 -6.34 -15.08
N ARG A 203 7.71 -5.88 -16.31
CA ARG A 203 7.92 -4.48 -16.68
C ARG A 203 6.72 -4.04 -17.50
N PHE A 204 6.02 -3.01 -17.02
CA PHE A 204 4.76 -2.55 -17.59
C PHE A 204 4.91 -1.14 -18.16
N LYS A 205 4.15 -0.83 -19.20
CA LYS A 205 3.99 0.54 -19.70
C LYS A 205 2.89 1.22 -18.90
N GLN A 206 3.20 2.34 -18.28
CA GLN A 206 2.21 3.22 -17.65
C GLN A 206 1.30 3.83 -18.73
N TRP A 207 0.19 4.44 -18.34
CA TRP A 207 -0.78 5.03 -19.30
C TRP A 207 -0.18 6.10 -20.25
N ASN A 208 0.94 6.72 -19.86
CA ASN A 208 1.73 7.66 -20.68
C ASN A 208 2.77 6.98 -21.59
N GLY A 209 2.77 5.64 -21.69
CA GLY A 209 3.71 4.84 -22.47
C GLY A 209 5.07 4.58 -21.82
N LYS A 210 5.42 5.24 -20.70
CA LYS A 210 6.72 5.04 -20.02
C LYS A 210 6.76 3.74 -19.25
N GLU A 211 7.83 2.99 -19.45
CA GLU A 211 8.04 1.69 -18.81
C GLU A 211 8.45 1.83 -17.33
N ARG A 212 7.92 0.96 -16.46
CA ARG A 212 8.23 0.86 -15.03
C ARG A 212 8.32 -0.61 -14.64
N SER A 213 9.23 -0.97 -13.73
CA SER A 213 9.27 -2.31 -13.14
C SER A 213 8.27 -2.42 -11.99
N ILE A 214 7.66 -3.59 -11.79
CA ILE A 214 6.85 -3.86 -10.60
C ILE A 214 7.69 -3.86 -9.31
N TYR A 215 8.98 -4.21 -9.39
CA TYR A 215 9.89 -4.24 -8.26
C TYR A 215 10.27 -2.83 -7.80
N PHE A 216 10.38 -2.62 -6.49
CA PHE A 216 10.68 -1.28 -5.96
C PHE A 216 12.10 -0.79 -6.23
N GLN A 217 13.07 -1.70 -6.39
CA GLN A 217 14.45 -1.39 -6.76
C GLN A 217 15.11 -2.57 -7.49
N PRO A 218 16.23 -2.38 -8.21
CA PRO A 218 16.96 -3.47 -8.85
C PRO A 218 17.45 -4.52 -7.84
N PRO A 219 17.50 -5.83 -8.21
CA PRO A 219 18.00 -6.88 -7.32
C PRO A 219 19.42 -6.64 -6.78
N SER A 220 20.29 -6.02 -7.58
CA SER A 220 21.67 -5.68 -7.23
C SER A 220 21.83 -4.62 -6.13
N PHE A 221 20.73 -3.99 -5.68
CA PHE A 221 20.74 -3.03 -4.56
C PHE A 221 20.53 -3.72 -3.20
N TYR A 222 20.26 -5.03 -3.18
CA TYR A 222 20.17 -5.82 -1.96
C TYR A 222 21.49 -6.56 -1.70
N VAL A 223 21.86 -6.68 -0.43
CA VAL A 223 23.00 -7.49 0.04
C VAL A 223 22.51 -8.93 0.26
N LYS A 224 23.36 -9.94 0.06
CA LYS A 224 22.97 -11.34 0.37
C LYS A 224 22.79 -11.52 1.89
N PRO A 225 21.88 -12.40 2.35
CA PRO A 225 21.64 -12.56 3.79
C PRO A 225 22.89 -12.97 4.57
N SER A 226 23.71 -13.86 4.03
CA SER A 226 25.00 -14.30 4.59
C SER A 226 26.09 -13.22 4.64
N GLU A 227 25.96 -12.15 3.86
CA GLU A 227 26.90 -11.02 3.81
C GLU A 227 26.44 -9.86 4.71
N LEU A 228 25.19 -9.87 5.20
CA LEU A 228 24.56 -8.74 5.88
C LEU A 228 25.26 -8.35 7.20
N GLU A 229 25.84 -9.31 7.93
CA GLU A 229 26.56 -9.05 9.19
C GLU A 229 27.93 -8.40 8.94
N ILE A 230 28.60 -8.74 7.83
CA ILE A 230 30.00 -8.36 7.56
C ILE A 230 30.16 -7.21 6.56
N VAL A 231 29.15 -6.93 5.73
CA VAL A 231 29.23 -5.89 4.69
C VAL A 231 29.56 -4.52 5.30
N GLU A 232 30.49 -3.80 4.67
CA GLU A 232 30.85 -2.44 5.08
C GLU A 232 29.66 -1.50 4.88
N ASN A 233 29.43 -0.56 5.81
CA ASN A 233 28.32 0.40 5.79
C ASN A 233 26.91 -0.24 5.85
N GLY A 234 26.79 -1.54 6.13
CA GLY A 234 25.50 -2.23 6.27
C GLY A 234 24.72 -2.35 4.96
N GLY A 235 23.41 -2.54 5.03
CA GLY A 235 22.58 -2.72 3.84
C GLY A 235 21.19 -3.26 4.14
N VAL A 236 20.44 -3.54 3.08
CA VAL A 236 19.15 -4.25 3.14
C VAL A 236 19.34 -5.61 2.49
N SER A 237 18.92 -6.66 3.17
CA SER A 237 18.84 -8.02 2.62
C SER A 237 17.40 -8.52 2.60
N VAL A 238 17.11 -9.46 1.70
CA VAL A 238 15.80 -10.11 1.60
C VAL A 238 16.00 -11.62 1.59
N LEU A 239 15.37 -12.30 2.54
CA LEU A 239 15.28 -13.74 2.63
C LEU A 239 13.91 -14.17 2.08
N THR A 240 13.89 -14.59 0.81
CA THR A 240 12.68 -15.02 0.08
C THR A 240 12.35 -16.49 0.33
N GLY A 241 11.09 -16.88 0.09
CA GLY A 241 10.61 -18.26 0.29
C GLY A 241 10.66 -18.77 1.74
N ARG A 242 10.83 -17.90 2.74
CA ARG A 242 10.88 -18.27 4.17
C ARG A 242 9.76 -17.59 4.95
N LYS A 243 8.92 -18.38 5.62
CA LYS A 243 7.83 -17.86 6.45
C LYS A 243 8.26 -17.78 7.90
N VAL A 244 8.05 -16.64 8.56
CA VAL A 244 8.10 -16.57 10.04
C VAL A 244 6.84 -17.28 10.57
N VAL A 245 7.01 -18.29 11.42
CA VAL A 245 5.92 -19.12 11.97
C VAL A 245 5.75 -19.00 13.47
N HIS A 246 6.71 -18.37 14.15
CA HIS A 246 6.67 -18.13 15.59
C HIS A 246 7.46 -16.85 15.92
N MET A 247 7.00 -16.10 16.91
CA MET A 247 7.68 -14.94 17.46
C MET A 247 7.66 -15.02 18.99
N ASP A 248 8.84 -14.99 19.60
CA ASP A 248 9.05 -14.78 21.02
C ASP A 248 9.39 -13.30 21.24
N VAL A 249 8.50 -12.60 21.94
CA VAL A 249 8.60 -11.17 22.25
C VAL A 249 9.47 -10.91 23.49
N ARG A 250 9.68 -11.91 24.34
CA ARG A 250 10.51 -11.78 25.54
C ARG A 250 11.99 -11.94 25.22
N GLU A 251 12.32 -12.96 24.43
CA GLU A 251 13.69 -13.27 24.03
C GLU A 251 14.12 -12.55 22.74
N ASN A 252 13.25 -11.68 22.19
CA ASN A 252 13.41 -10.95 20.92
C ASN A 252 13.85 -11.86 19.76
N LYS A 253 13.10 -12.94 19.53
CA LYS A 253 13.40 -13.95 18.51
C LYS A 253 12.21 -14.24 17.61
N VAL A 254 12.50 -14.63 16.38
CA VAL A 254 11.54 -15.31 15.49
C VAL A 254 12.07 -16.67 15.10
N ARG A 255 11.16 -17.59 14.77
CA ARG A 255 11.48 -18.88 14.15
C ARG A 255 10.83 -19.00 12.78
N LEU A 256 11.62 -19.43 11.82
CA LEU A 256 11.21 -19.67 10.44
C LEU A 256 10.55 -21.05 10.26
N SER A 257 9.89 -21.26 9.13
CA SER A 257 9.20 -22.51 8.76
C SER A 257 10.11 -23.74 8.66
N ASP A 258 11.41 -23.55 8.51
CA ASP A 258 12.44 -24.60 8.51
C ASP A 258 13.07 -24.86 9.89
N GLY A 259 12.67 -24.11 10.92
CA GLY A 259 13.21 -24.19 12.28
C GLY A 259 14.34 -23.21 12.60
N THR A 260 14.87 -22.47 11.62
CA THR A 260 15.91 -21.45 11.83
C THR A 260 15.41 -20.37 12.79
N GLU A 261 16.22 -19.96 13.76
CA GLU A 261 15.93 -18.83 14.65
C GLU A 261 16.73 -17.58 14.26
N ILE A 262 16.08 -16.42 14.33
CA ILE A 262 16.72 -15.11 14.11
C ILE A 262 16.36 -14.21 15.30
N SER A 263 17.38 -13.66 15.96
CA SER A 263 17.19 -12.63 17.01
C SER A 263 17.14 -11.23 16.41
N TYR A 264 16.50 -10.27 17.10
CA TYR A 264 16.35 -8.90 16.61
C TYR A 264 16.46 -7.86 17.73
N ASP A 265 16.93 -6.65 17.40
CA ASP A 265 16.78 -5.51 18.33
C ASP A 265 15.40 -4.89 18.18
N LYS A 266 14.99 -4.62 16.93
CA LYS A 266 13.71 -3.98 16.57
C LYS A 266 13.03 -4.73 15.44
N CYS A 267 11.73 -4.98 15.58
CA CYS A 267 10.93 -5.72 14.61
C CYS A 267 9.80 -4.87 14.01
N LEU A 268 9.53 -5.05 12.72
CA LEU A 268 8.32 -4.60 12.05
C LEU A 268 7.50 -5.81 11.58
N ILE A 269 6.24 -5.87 11.96
CA ILE A 269 5.26 -6.78 11.37
C ILE A 269 4.57 -6.05 10.21
N ALA A 270 4.81 -6.51 8.99
CA ALA A 270 4.24 -5.98 7.75
C ALA A 270 3.74 -7.14 6.86
N THR A 271 3.11 -8.12 7.52
CA THR A 271 2.61 -9.39 6.94
C THR A 271 1.43 -9.21 5.99
N GLY A 272 0.88 -8.00 5.87
CA GLY A 272 -0.22 -7.67 4.96
C GLY A 272 -1.50 -8.43 5.31
N GLY A 273 -2.07 -9.12 4.33
CA GLY A 273 -3.27 -9.92 4.50
C GLY A 273 -3.42 -11.02 3.45
N VAL A 274 -4.27 -11.98 3.76
CA VAL A 274 -4.66 -13.13 2.94
C VAL A 274 -6.01 -12.85 2.28
N PRO A 275 -6.21 -13.16 0.98
CA PRO A 275 -7.52 -13.04 0.34
C PRO A 275 -8.60 -13.84 1.07
N ARG A 276 -9.78 -13.24 1.23
CA ARG A 276 -10.98 -13.96 1.66
C ARG A 276 -11.39 -14.95 0.56
N ASN A 277 -11.70 -16.18 0.97
CA ASN A 277 -12.36 -17.15 0.11
C ASN A 277 -13.87 -17.20 0.43
N LEU A 278 -14.65 -17.78 -0.47
CA LEU A 278 -16.07 -18.07 -0.26
C LEU A 278 -16.22 -19.45 0.38
N GLN A 279 -16.96 -19.55 1.48
CA GLN A 279 -17.20 -20.84 2.17
C GLN A 279 -17.77 -21.93 1.26
N VAL A 280 -18.52 -21.54 0.22
CA VAL A 280 -19.06 -22.48 -0.79
C VAL A 280 -17.99 -23.03 -1.73
N ILE A 281 -16.85 -22.34 -1.91
CA ILE A 281 -15.67 -22.82 -2.66
C ILE A 281 -14.75 -23.61 -1.74
N GLU A 282 -14.52 -23.14 -0.50
CA GLU A 282 -13.72 -23.86 0.50
C GLU A 282 -14.25 -25.30 0.77
N ARG A 283 -15.58 -25.46 0.73
CA ARG A 283 -16.29 -26.74 0.88
C ARG A 283 -16.55 -27.48 -0.42
N ALA A 284 -16.17 -26.92 -1.57
CA ALA A 284 -16.30 -27.59 -2.87
C ALA A 284 -15.20 -28.66 -3.05
N SER A 285 -15.28 -29.42 -4.15
CA SER A 285 -14.27 -30.42 -4.49
C SER A 285 -12.94 -29.78 -4.91
N GLU A 286 -11.87 -30.57 -4.90
CA GLU A 286 -10.53 -30.08 -5.27
C GLU A 286 -10.48 -29.61 -6.73
N GLU A 287 -11.29 -30.15 -7.63
CA GLU A 287 -11.41 -29.67 -9.02
C GLU A 287 -11.95 -28.23 -9.10
N VAL A 288 -12.83 -27.83 -8.17
CA VAL A 288 -13.32 -26.44 -8.08
C VAL A 288 -12.25 -25.53 -7.50
N LYS A 289 -11.53 -25.97 -6.46
CA LYS A 289 -10.45 -25.19 -5.82
C LYS A 289 -9.29 -24.95 -6.78
N ASN A 290 -8.85 -25.98 -7.50
CA ASN A 290 -7.81 -25.88 -8.52
C ASN A 290 -8.21 -25.00 -9.72
N ARG A 291 -9.51 -24.73 -9.89
CA ARG A 291 -10.09 -23.81 -10.88
C ARG A 291 -10.55 -22.47 -10.28
N THR A 292 -10.01 -22.10 -9.11
CA THR A 292 -10.31 -20.83 -8.45
C THR A 292 -9.02 -20.08 -8.11
N THR A 293 -8.86 -18.86 -8.63
CA THR A 293 -7.76 -17.94 -8.27
C THR A 293 -8.22 -16.95 -7.19
N LEU A 294 -7.42 -16.80 -6.15
CA LEU A 294 -7.58 -15.77 -5.10
C LEU A 294 -6.56 -14.64 -5.34
N PHE A 295 -6.92 -13.67 -6.17
CA PHE A 295 -5.95 -12.78 -6.82
C PHE A 295 -5.22 -11.81 -5.84
N ARG A 296 -3.90 -11.96 -5.66
CA ARG A 296 -3.11 -11.14 -4.72
C ARG A 296 -1.65 -10.88 -5.11
N LYS A 297 -0.97 -11.87 -5.69
CA LYS A 297 0.50 -11.96 -5.89
C LYS A 297 0.87 -12.01 -7.39
N ILE A 298 2.17 -11.91 -7.69
CA ILE A 298 2.73 -12.08 -9.05
C ILE A 298 2.35 -13.44 -9.66
N GLU A 299 2.35 -14.49 -8.84
CA GLU A 299 1.95 -15.86 -9.23
C GLU A 299 0.50 -15.91 -9.73
N ASP A 300 -0.43 -15.23 -9.05
CA ASP A 300 -1.84 -15.15 -9.46
C ASP A 300 -2.01 -14.41 -10.78
N PHE A 301 -1.23 -13.33 -11.00
CA PHE A 301 -1.19 -12.64 -12.28
C PHE A 301 -0.73 -13.58 -13.39
N LYS A 302 0.45 -14.23 -13.24
CA LYS A 302 0.99 -15.17 -14.25
C LYS A 302 0.00 -16.31 -14.55
N ALA A 303 -0.62 -16.89 -13.52
CA ALA A 303 -1.58 -17.97 -13.66
C ALA A 303 -2.87 -17.52 -14.37
N LEU A 304 -3.44 -16.38 -13.98
CA LEU A 304 -4.67 -15.86 -14.58
C LEU A 304 -4.45 -15.34 -16.01
N GLU A 305 -3.27 -14.78 -16.30
CA GLU A 305 -2.87 -14.33 -17.65
C GLU A 305 -2.88 -15.51 -18.61
N LYS A 306 -2.23 -16.62 -18.22
CA LYS A 306 -2.26 -17.89 -18.95
C LYS A 306 -3.69 -18.42 -19.14
N VAL A 307 -4.47 -18.49 -18.06
CA VAL A 307 -5.88 -18.91 -18.10
C VAL A 307 -6.71 -18.07 -19.08
N SER A 308 -6.48 -16.76 -19.16
CA SER A 308 -7.18 -15.86 -20.11
C SER A 308 -6.87 -16.12 -21.58
N ARG A 309 -5.75 -16.80 -21.90
CA ARG A 309 -5.37 -17.19 -23.26
C ARG A 309 -5.84 -18.59 -23.64
N GLU A 310 -5.86 -19.52 -22.68
CA GLU A 310 -6.12 -20.93 -22.93
C GLU A 310 -7.60 -21.33 -22.81
N LEU A 311 -8.37 -20.67 -21.94
CA LEU A 311 -9.76 -21.04 -21.62
C LEU A 311 -10.78 -20.16 -22.34
N LYS A 312 -12.07 -20.52 -22.28
CA LYS A 312 -13.14 -19.83 -23.02
C LYS A 312 -14.09 -19.03 -22.15
N SER A 313 -14.20 -19.32 -20.85
CA SER A 313 -14.91 -18.43 -19.94
C SER A 313 -14.33 -18.34 -18.53
N ILE A 314 -14.34 -17.13 -17.97
CA ILE A 314 -13.88 -16.81 -16.60
C ILE A 314 -15.00 -16.09 -15.84
N ALA A 315 -15.32 -16.57 -14.63
CA ALA A 315 -16.27 -15.93 -13.73
C ALA A 315 -15.58 -15.24 -12.56
N ILE A 316 -15.69 -13.92 -12.48
CA ILE A 316 -15.21 -13.09 -11.37
C ILE A 316 -16.33 -12.97 -10.33
N ILE A 317 -16.10 -13.45 -9.11
CA ILE A 317 -17.03 -13.30 -7.99
C ILE A 317 -16.55 -12.17 -7.10
N GLY A 318 -17.31 -11.07 -7.07
CA GLY A 318 -16.99 -9.87 -6.31
C GLY A 318 -17.11 -8.59 -7.15
N GLY A 319 -17.91 -7.64 -6.65
CA GLY A 319 -18.14 -6.33 -7.29
C GLY A 319 -17.23 -5.21 -6.79
N GLY A 320 -16.27 -5.48 -5.90
CA GLY A 320 -15.33 -4.47 -5.38
C GLY A 320 -14.34 -3.97 -6.43
N PHE A 321 -13.56 -2.93 -6.10
CA PHE A 321 -12.60 -2.31 -7.03
C PHE A 321 -11.70 -3.32 -7.74
N LEU A 322 -11.03 -4.22 -7.01
CA LEU A 322 -10.17 -5.27 -7.59
C LEU A 322 -10.93 -6.18 -8.58
N GLY A 323 -12.16 -6.58 -8.24
CA GLY A 323 -12.98 -7.40 -9.14
C GLY A 323 -13.37 -6.66 -10.41
N SER A 324 -13.67 -5.37 -10.31
CA SER A 324 -14.02 -4.51 -11.46
C SER A 324 -12.80 -4.15 -12.32
N GLU A 325 -11.63 -3.97 -11.73
CA GLU A 325 -10.36 -3.79 -12.45
C GLU A 325 -10.04 -5.04 -13.29
N LEU A 326 -10.09 -6.23 -12.66
CA LEU A 326 -9.91 -7.51 -13.35
C LEU A 326 -10.99 -7.77 -14.41
N ALA A 327 -12.24 -7.34 -14.16
CA ALA A 327 -13.31 -7.43 -15.14
C ALA A 327 -13.02 -6.58 -16.39
N CYS A 328 -12.56 -5.33 -16.23
CA CYS A 328 -12.18 -4.50 -17.38
C CYS A 328 -10.93 -5.05 -18.09
N ALA A 329 -9.93 -5.50 -17.34
CA ALA A 329 -8.69 -6.06 -17.87
C ALA A 329 -8.91 -7.33 -18.71
N LEU A 330 -9.74 -8.26 -18.23
CA LEU A 330 -10.11 -9.46 -18.97
C LEU A 330 -11.15 -9.17 -20.06
N GLY A 331 -12.09 -8.25 -19.82
CA GLY A 331 -13.11 -7.82 -20.78
C GLY A 331 -12.51 -7.26 -22.07
N ARG A 332 -11.47 -6.43 -21.96
CA ARG A 332 -10.69 -5.98 -23.12
C ARG A 332 -10.22 -7.13 -24.01
N ARG A 333 -9.74 -8.23 -23.40
CA ARG A 333 -9.31 -9.45 -24.12
C ARG A 333 -10.47 -10.29 -24.67
N SER A 334 -11.72 -10.04 -24.25
CA SER A 334 -12.92 -10.68 -24.82
C SER A 334 -13.02 -10.43 -26.32
N HIS A 335 -12.78 -9.19 -26.74
CA HIS A 335 -12.84 -8.79 -28.15
C HIS A 335 -11.76 -9.46 -29.01
N ASP A 336 -10.54 -9.61 -28.48
CA ASP A 336 -9.40 -10.14 -29.24
C ASP A 336 -9.32 -11.68 -29.25
N LEU A 337 -9.74 -12.34 -28.16
CA LEU A 337 -9.56 -13.79 -27.95
C LEU A 337 -10.87 -14.60 -27.94
N GLY A 338 -12.02 -13.93 -27.98
CA GLY A 338 -13.34 -14.57 -27.81
C GLY A 338 -13.55 -15.16 -26.42
N LEU A 339 -12.95 -14.53 -25.40
CA LEU A 339 -13.06 -14.93 -23.99
C LEU A 339 -14.37 -14.39 -23.38
N GLU A 340 -15.25 -15.25 -22.91
CA GLU A 340 -16.43 -14.83 -22.14
C GLU A 340 -16.01 -14.46 -20.71
N VAL A 341 -16.27 -13.22 -20.30
CA VAL A 341 -15.98 -12.72 -18.94
C VAL A 341 -17.29 -12.42 -18.24
N ILE A 342 -17.54 -13.07 -17.10
CA ILE A 342 -18.74 -12.90 -16.30
C ILE A 342 -18.32 -12.29 -14.97
N GLN A 343 -18.90 -11.17 -14.55
CA GLN A 343 -18.71 -10.64 -13.20
C GLN A 343 -20.01 -10.77 -12.41
N LEU A 344 -19.98 -11.38 -11.22
CA LEU A 344 -21.18 -11.63 -10.43
C LEU A 344 -20.98 -11.29 -8.94
N PHE A 345 -21.99 -10.64 -8.35
CA PHE A 345 -21.93 -10.15 -6.97
C PHE A 345 -23.34 -9.87 -6.41
N PRO A 346 -23.53 -9.89 -5.07
CA PRO A 346 -24.84 -9.72 -4.44
C PRO A 346 -25.32 -8.27 -4.38
N GLU A 347 -24.46 -7.28 -4.60
CA GLU A 347 -24.84 -5.87 -4.66
C GLU A 347 -25.64 -5.53 -5.94
N LYS A 348 -26.35 -4.40 -5.93
CA LYS A 348 -27.10 -3.88 -7.09
C LYS A 348 -26.21 -3.44 -8.26
N GLY A 349 -24.96 -3.10 -7.99
CA GLY A 349 -24.00 -2.59 -8.97
C GLY A 349 -22.57 -2.64 -8.44
N ASN A 350 -21.61 -2.42 -9.35
CA ASN A 350 -20.18 -2.39 -9.05
C ASN A 350 -19.85 -1.37 -7.94
N MET A 351 -19.00 -1.80 -7.00
CA MET A 351 -18.62 -1.09 -5.78
C MET A 351 -19.79 -0.59 -4.91
N GLY A 352 -20.98 -1.20 -4.97
CA GLY A 352 -22.19 -0.75 -4.28
C GLY A 352 -22.16 -0.73 -2.74
N LYS A 353 -21.08 -1.17 -2.09
CA LYS A 353 -20.80 -0.97 -0.65
C LYS A 353 -20.07 0.35 -0.34
N VAL A 354 -19.49 0.97 -1.35
CA VAL A 354 -18.75 2.23 -1.28
C VAL A 354 -19.55 3.30 -2.02
N LEU A 355 -19.81 3.08 -3.31
CA LEU A 355 -20.45 4.06 -4.18
C LEU A 355 -21.98 4.11 -3.99
N PRO A 356 -22.60 5.31 -3.98
CA PRO A 356 -24.05 5.46 -4.10
C PRO A 356 -24.59 4.90 -5.42
N GLU A 357 -25.89 4.60 -5.45
CA GLU A 357 -26.59 3.89 -6.53
C GLU A 357 -26.34 4.50 -7.92
N TYR A 358 -26.34 5.84 -8.07
CA TYR A 358 -26.05 6.49 -9.36
C TYR A 358 -24.69 6.08 -9.95
N LEU A 359 -23.61 6.29 -9.19
CA LEU A 359 -22.27 6.04 -9.69
C LEU A 359 -21.98 4.53 -9.75
N SER A 360 -22.50 3.74 -8.81
CA SER A 360 -22.43 2.28 -8.85
C SER A 360 -23.06 1.70 -10.13
N ASN A 361 -24.23 2.21 -10.53
CA ASN A 361 -24.88 1.82 -11.78
C ASN A 361 -24.09 2.33 -13.00
N TRP A 362 -23.58 3.56 -12.98
CA TRP A 362 -22.72 4.07 -14.07
C TRP A 362 -21.48 3.19 -14.27
N THR A 363 -20.80 2.79 -13.17
CA THR A 363 -19.65 1.88 -13.25
C THR A 363 -20.04 0.50 -13.76
N THR A 364 -21.22 0.02 -13.40
CA THR A 364 -21.77 -1.26 -13.90
C THR A 364 -21.94 -1.21 -15.42
N GLU A 365 -22.49 -0.11 -15.97
CA GLU A 365 -22.60 0.09 -17.42
C GLU A 365 -21.23 0.30 -18.10
N LYS A 366 -20.26 0.93 -17.43
CA LYS A 366 -18.87 0.99 -17.90
C LYS A 366 -18.31 -0.43 -18.07
N VAL A 367 -18.39 -1.27 -17.03
CA VAL A 367 -17.86 -2.65 -17.08
C VAL A 367 -18.54 -3.47 -18.19
N LYS A 368 -19.87 -3.34 -18.38
CA LYS A 368 -20.58 -3.98 -19.50
C LYS A 368 -20.09 -3.54 -20.89
N ARG A 369 -19.68 -2.27 -21.06
CA ARG A 369 -19.12 -1.76 -22.32
C ARG A 369 -17.75 -2.36 -22.68
N GLU A 370 -17.04 -2.94 -21.72
CA GLU A 370 -15.82 -3.76 -21.95
C GLU A 370 -16.14 -5.20 -22.38
N GLY A 371 -17.39 -5.51 -22.77
CA GLY A 371 -17.82 -6.86 -23.17
C GLY A 371 -18.14 -7.81 -22.01
N VAL A 372 -18.07 -7.36 -20.75
CA VAL A 372 -18.29 -8.20 -19.57
C VAL A 372 -19.78 -8.43 -19.31
N GLN A 373 -20.18 -9.69 -19.12
CA GLN A 373 -21.52 -10.02 -18.62
C GLN A 373 -21.59 -9.77 -17.11
N VAL A 374 -22.20 -8.65 -16.68
CA VAL A 374 -22.38 -8.34 -15.26
C VAL A 374 -23.71 -8.88 -14.73
N LEU A 375 -23.65 -9.74 -13.70
CA LEU A 375 -24.78 -10.33 -12.99
C LEU A 375 -24.87 -9.74 -11.58
N THR A 376 -25.70 -8.71 -11.43
CA THR A 376 -26.02 -8.07 -10.16
C THR A 376 -27.01 -8.93 -9.35
N GLU A 377 -27.10 -8.63 -8.04
CA GLU A 377 -27.96 -9.32 -7.07
C GLU A 377 -27.74 -10.85 -7.04
N ALA A 378 -26.55 -11.30 -7.46
CA ALA A 378 -26.17 -12.69 -7.66
C ALA A 378 -25.56 -13.29 -6.38
N VAL A 379 -26.42 -13.85 -5.52
CA VAL A 379 -25.98 -14.59 -4.33
C VAL A 379 -25.61 -16.03 -4.72
N VAL A 380 -24.32 -16.38 -4.65
CA VAL A 380 -23.84 -17.76 -4.88
C VAL A 380 -24.36 -18.70 -3.80
N LYS A 381 -25.02 -19.79 -4.20
CA LYS A 381 -25.58 -20.81 -3.31
C LYS A 381 -24.75 -22.09 -3.28
N ASN A 382 -24.20 -22.50 -4.43
CA ASN A 382 -23.35 -23.69 -4.55
C ASN A 382 -22.37 -23.53 -5.71
N VAL A 383 -21.20 -24.16 -5.62
CA VAL A 383 -20.26 -24.32 -6.72
C VAL A 383 -19.89 -25.80 -6.84
N SER A 384 -19.88 -26.33 -8.06
CA SER A 384 -19.54 -27.73 -8.36
C SER A 384 -18.82 -27.84 -9.70
N TYR A 385 -18.02 -28.88 -9.90
CA TYR A 385 -17.42 -29.19 -11.20
C TYR A 385 -18.19 -30.32 -11.87
N LYS A 386 -18.64 -30.13 -13.11
CA LYS A 386 -19.46 -31.09 -13.86
C LYS A 386 -19.30 -30.91 -15.36
N ASP A 387 -19.29 -31.99 -16.12
CA ASP A 387 -19.28 -31.98 -17.60
C ASP A 387 -18.14 -31.12 -18.19
N GLY A 388 -16.98 -31.09 -17.51
CA GLY A 388 -15.81 -30.29 -17.90
C GLY A 388 -15.83 -28.81 -17.50
N LYS A 389 -16.91 -28.31 -16.90
CA LYS A 389 -17.10 -26.91 -16.50
C LYS A 389 -17.32 -26.76 -15.00
N VAL A 390 -17.02 -25.58 -14.47
CA VAL A 390 -17.46 -25.15 -13.14
C VAL A 390 -18.89 -24.61 -13.25
N GLU A 391 -19.80 -25.13 -12.45
CA GLU A 391 -21.20 -24.72 -12.36
C GLU A 391 -21.43 -23.93 -11.06
N ILE A 392 -21.73 -22.64 -11.20
CA ILE A 392 -22.06 -21.73 -10.11
C ILE A 392 -23.59 -21.58 -10.07
N LYS A 393 -24.21 -22.13 -9.03
CA LYS A 393 -25.67 -22.06 -8.84
C LYS A 393 -26.03 -20.90 -7.92
N LEU A 394 -26.86 -19.98 -8.40
CA LEU A 394 -27.30 -18.81 -7.66
C LEU A 394 -28.55 -19.10 -6.82
N LYS A 395 -28.80 -18.27 -5.80
CA LYS A 395 -29.93 -18.41 -4.87
C LYS A 395 -31.30 -18.27 -5.55
N ASP A 396 -31.36 -17.43 -6.59
CA ASP A 396 -32.54 -17.17 -7.43
C ASP A 396 -32.85 -18.29 -8.46
N GLY A 397 -31.98 -19.30 -8.57
CA GLY A 397 -32.13 -20.42 -9.50
C GLY A 397 -31.35 -20.27 -10.82
N ARG A 398 -30.76 -19.11 -11.12
CA ARG A 398 -29.83 -18.94 -12.25
C ARG A 398 -28.62 -19.89 -12.10
N LEU A 399 -28.11 -20.36 -13.23
CA LEU A 399 -26.93 -21.23 -13.31
C LEU A 399 -25.91 -20.59 -14.26
N VAL A 400 -24.70 -20.35 -13.76
CA VAL A 400 -23.57 -19.85 -14.55
C VAL A 400 -22.59 -21.00 -14.77
N LYS A 401 -22.14 -21.21 -16.00
CA LYS A 401 -21.11 -22.21 -16.35
C LYS A 401 -19.84 -21.51 -16.79
N THR A 402 -18.70 -21.88 -16.23
CA THR A 402 -17.40 -21.24 -16.51
C THR A 402 -16.27 -22.26 -16.57
N ASP A 403 -15.12 -21.94 -17.18
CA ASP A 403 -13.93 -22.79 -17.10
C ASP A 403 -13.12 -22.55 -15.81
N HIS A 404 -13.15 -21.32 -15.29
CA HIS A 404 -12.34 -20.86 -14.15
C HIS A 404 -13.04 -19.76 -13.34
N ILE A 405 -12.74 -19.67 -12.05
CA ILE A 405 -13.25 -18.65 -11.13
C ILE A 405 -12.11 -17.74 -10.67
N VAL A 406 -12.41 -16.44 -10.52
CA VAL A 406 -11.58 -15.51 -9.74
C VAL A 406 -12.43 -14.98 -8.59
N ALA A 407 -12.00 -15.15 -7.35
CA ALA A 407 -12.71 -14.56 -6.20
C ALA A 407 -11.99 -13.31 -5.71
N ALA A 408 -12.71 -12.19 -5.69
CA ALA A 408 -12.24 -10.86 -5.31
C ALA A 408 -13.15 -10.25 -4.21
N VAL A 409 -13.28 -10.97 -3.09
CA VAL A 409 -14.28 -10.71 -2.03
C VAL A 409 -13.68 -10.07 -0.75
N GLY A 410 -12.51 -9.46 -0.87
CA GLY A 410 -11.81 -8.73 0.20
C GLY A 410 -10.63 -9.52 0.80
N LEU A 411 -10.09 -8.99 1.90
CA LEU A 411 -8.88 -9.47 2.57
C LEU A 411 -9.15 -9.70 4.07
N GLU A 412 -8.44 -10.65 4.68
CA GLU A 412 -8.22 -10.69 6.13
C GLU A 412 -6.76 -10.34 6.44
N PRO A 413 -6.45 -9.58 7.50
CA PRO A 413 -5.08 -9.29 7.88
C PRO A 413 -4.34 -10.54 8.38
N SER A 414 -3.06 -10.68 8.05
CA SER A 414 -2.21 -11.83 8.38
C SER A 414 -1.76 -11.78 9.85
N ILE A 415 -2.63 -12.25 10.74
CA ILE A 415 -2.52 -12.15 12.21
C ILE A 415 -1.96 -13.40 12.92
N GLU A 416 -1.44 -14.38 12.19
CA GLU A 416 -1.06 -15.69 12.72
C GLU A 416 0.00 -15.62 13.83
N LEU A 417 0.93 -14.66 13.73
CA LEU A 417 1.99 -14.44 14.72
C LEU A 417 1.49 -13.88 16.06
N ALA A 418 0.31 -13.25 16.08
CA ALA A 418 -0.25 -12.64 17.28
C ALA A 418 -0.39 -13.63 18.43
N LYS A 419 -0.73 -14.89 18.11
CA LYS A 419 -0.89 -15.96 19.10
C LYS A 419 0.43 -16.33 19.79
N SER A 420 1.52 -16.48 19.06
CA SER A 420 2.85 -16.73 19.66
C SER A 420 3.38 -15.51 20.39
N ALA A 421 3.19 -14.33 19.81
CA ALA A 421 3.75 -13.08 20.29
C ALA A 421 2.94 -12.44 21.45
N GLY A 422 1.75 -12.96 21.76
CA GLY A 422 0.83 -12.38 22.75
C GLY A 422 0.36 -10.96 22.39
N LEU A 423 0.28 -10.64 21.10
CA LEU A 423 -0.11 -9.30 20.62
C LEU A 423 -1.63 -9.17 20.52
N GLU A 424 -2.14 -7.98 20.79
CA GLU A 424 -3.57 -7.68 20.74
C GLU A 424 -4.04 -7.54 19.29
N ILE A 425 -5.14 -8.21 18.95
CA ILE A 425 -5.85 -8.09 17.68
C ILE A 425 -7.18 -7.37 17.93
N ASP A 426 -7.57 -6.48 17.01
CA ASP A 426 -8.87 -5.82 17.06
C ASP A 426 -9.96 -6.78 16.53
N SER A 427 -11.01 -7.05 17.33
CA SER A 427 -12.08 -7.99 16.97
C SER A 427 -13.02 -7.48 15.88
N ASP A 428 -13.12 -6.16 15.72
CA ASP A 428 -14.20 -5.52 14.97
C ASP A 428 -13.71 -5.15 13.57
N PHE A 429 -12.46 -4.68 13.46
CA PHE A 429 -11.81 -4.30 12.19
C PHE A 429 -10.75 -5.30 11.71
N GLY A 430 -10.35 -6.24 12.57
CA GLY A 430 -9.22 -7.13 12.36
C GLY A 430 -7.86 -6.42 12.48
N GLY A 431 -6.79 -7.21 12.53
CA GLY A 431 -5.41 -6.71 12.49
C GLY A 431 -4.83 -6.36 13.86
N TYR A 432 -3.51 -6.20 13.92
CA TYR A 432 -2.79 -5.94 15.16
C TYR A 432 -3.09 -4.52 15.66
N ARG A 433 -3.50 -4.39 16.92
CA ARG A 433 -3.67 -3.08 17.54
C ARG A 433 -2.32 -2.45 17.83
N VAL A 434 -2.18 -1.21 17.37
CA VAL A 434 -0.99 -0.38 17.63
C VAL A 434 -1.34 0.92 18.35
N ASN A 435 -0.37 1.52 19.04
CA ASN A 435 -0.51 2.88 19.57
C ASN A 435 -0.36 3.94 18.45
N ALA A 436 -0.34 5.22 18.84
CA ALA A 436 -0.18 6.33 17.88
C ALA A 436 1.15 6.28 17.10
N GLU A 437 2.22 5.72 17.67
CA GLU A 437 3.54 5.58 17.04
C GLU A 437 3.70 4.29 16.22
N LEU A 438 2.59 3.58 15.97
CA LEU A 438 2.52 2.27 15.29
C LEU A 438 3.16 1.10 16.07
N GLN A 439 3.40 1.24 17.37
CA GLN A 439 3.95 0.17 18.22
C GLN A 439 2.86 -0.79 18.70
N ALA A 440 3.13 -2.09 18.61
CA ALA A 440 2.44 -3.15 19.35
C ALA A 440 3.20 -3.52 20.65
N ARG A 441 4.52 -3.29 20.69
CA ARG A 441 5.42 -3.35 21.87
C ARG A 441 6.54 -2.31 21.73
N SER A 442 7.32 -2.12 22.79
CA SER A 442 8.43 -1.15 22.85
C SER A 442 9.45 -1.25 21.72
N ASN A 443 9.64 -2.44 21.15
CA ASN A 443 10.53 -2.69 20.01
C ASN A 443 9.83 -3.41 18.84
N ILE A 444 8.49 -3.46 18.81
CA ILE A 444 7.72 -4.11 17.74
C ILE A 444 6.67 -3.14 17.19
N TRP A 445 6.80 -2.83 15.91
CA TRP A 445 5.87 -1.98 15.16
C TRP A 445 5.00 -2.82 14.20
N VAL A 446 3.88 -2.26 13.73
CA VAL A 446 3.04 -2.87 12.68
C VAL A 446 2.66 -1.82 11.63
N ALA A 447 2.74 -2.17 10.35
CA ALA A 447 2.44 -1.27 9.23
C ALA A 447 1.72 -1.97 8.07
N GLY A 448 1.11 -1.19 7.16
CA GLY A 448 0.33 -1.70 6.03
C GLY A 448 -0.95 -2.43 6.44
N ASP A 449 -1.48 -3.28 5.55
CA ASP A 449 -2.81 -3.91 5.67
C ASP A 449 -3.05 -4.66 7.00
N ALA A 450 -1.98 -5.07 7.69
CA ALA A 450 -2.02 -5.80 8.96
C ALA A 450 -2.28 -4.90 10.20
N ALA A 451 -2.08 -3.60 10.10
CA ALA A 451 -2.16 -2.68 11.24
C ALA A 451 -3.58 -2.14 11.45
N CYS A 452 -4.14 -2.38 12.65
CA CYS A 452 -5.31 -1.66 13.16
C CYS A 452 -4.83 -0.43 13.95
N PHE A 453 -4.70 0.70 13.28
CA PHE A 453 -4.20 1.95 13.86
C PHE A 453 -5.34 2.80 14.42
N TYR A 454 -4.98 3.90 15.09
CA TYR A 454 -5.93 4.89 15.57
C TYR A 454 -5.86 6.14 14.69
N ASP A 455 -6.86 6.34 13.85
CA ASP A 455 -7.06 7.55 13.07
C ASP A 455 -7.52 8.68 14.00
N ILE A 456 -6.84 9.83 13.93
CA ILE A 456 -7.07 10.97 14.81
C ILE A 456 -8.50 11.56 14.72
N LYS A 457 -9.21 11.36 13.60
CA LYS A 457 -10.60 11.80 13.40
C LYS A 457 -11.59 10.63 13.41
N LEU A 458 -11.19 9.47 12.92
CA LEU A 458 -12.11 8.36 12.62
C LEU A 458 -12.02 7.19 13.62
N GLY A 459 -11.09 7.24 14.58
CA GLY A 459 -10.93 6.21 15.63
C GLY A 459 -10.17 4.98 15.14
N ARG A 460 -10.44 3.80 15.74
CA ARG A 460 -9.81 2.55 15.30
C ARG A 460 -10.21 2.22 13.86
N ARG A 461 -9.24 1.97 12.99
CA ARG A 461 -9.46 1.47 11.62
C ARG A 461 -8.27 0.66 11.11
N ARG A 462 -8.56 -0.14 10.07
CA ARG A 462 -7.61 -0.86 9.23
C ARG A 462 -7.93 -0.51 7.78
N VAL A 463 -6.93 -0.34 6.90
CA VAL A 463 -7.16 -0.10 5.47
C VAL A 463 -6.15 -0.82 4.57
N GLU A 464 -6.59 -1.12 3.35
CA GLU A 464 -5.88 -1.90 2.33
C GLU A 464 -5.37 -0.96 1.21
N HIS A 465 -4.69 0.12 1.61
CA HIS A 465 -4.25 1.19 0.71
C HIS A 465 -2.73 1.13 0.48
N HIS A 466 -2.29 1.29 -0.77
CA HIS A 466 -0.87 1.44 -1.11
C HIS A 466 -0.24 2.63 -0.37
N ASP A 467 -0.93 3.78 -0.36
CA ASP A 467 -0.55 4.99 0.37
C ASP A 467 -0.39 4.72 1.88
N HIS A 468 -1.35 4.04 2.52
CA HIS A 468 -1.22 3.63 3.92
C HIS A 468 0.04 2.80 4.14
N ALA A 469 0.29 1.80 3.31
CA ALA A 469 1.47 0.95 3.43
C ALA A 469 2.79 1.71 3.27
N VAL A 470 2.88 2.64 2.31
CA VAL A 470 4.07 3.51 2.13
C VAL A 470 4.28 4.40 3.36
N VAL A 471 3.25 5.15 3.78
CA VAL A 471 3.40 6.16 4.85
C VAL A 471 3.56 5.51 6.23
N SER A 472 2.79 4.46 6.55
CA SER A 472 2.92 3.73 7.82
C SER A 472 4.23 2.95 7.90
N GLY A 473 4.66 2.32 6.80
CA GLY A 473 5.96 1.64 6.73
C GLY A 473 7.11 2.62 6.94
N ARG A 474 7.09 3.76 6.23
CA ARG A 474 8.10 4.81 6.41
C ARG A 474 8.11 5.33 7.86
N LEU A 475 6.95 5.65 8.45
CA LEU A 475 6.87 6.14 9.83
C LEU A 475 7.37 5.09 10.84
N ALA A 476 7.03 3.82 10.66
CA ALA A 476 7.55 2.74 11.49
C ALA A 476 9.08 2.71 11.42
N GLY A 477 9.69 2.82 10.22
CA GLY A 477 11.14 2.92 10.07
C GLY A 477 11.76 4.17 10.71
N GLU A 478 11.06 5.32 10.69
CA GLU A 478 11.47 6.53 11.42
C GLU A 478 11.43 6.32 12.95
N ASN A 479 10.39 5.67 13.47
CA ASN A 479 10.23 5.41 14.90
C ASN A 479 11.19 4.31 15.40
N MET A 480 11.45 3.28 14.58
CA MET A 480 12.53 2.32 14.81
C MET A 480 13.92 3.00 14.86
N THR A 481 14.09 4.14 14.17
CA THR A 481 15.28 5.01 14.26
C THR A 481 15.06 6.23 15.17
N GLY A 482 14.23 6.08 16.20
CA GLY A 482 14.12 7.00 17.34
C GLY A 482 13.35 8.30 17.09
N ALA A 483 12.52 8.39 16.04
CA ALA A 483 11.77 9.62 15.74
C ALA A 483 10.56 9.87 16.68
N ASN A 484 9.97 8.81 17.26
CA ASN A 484 8.83 8.86 18.19
C ASN A 484 7.68 9.77 17.70
N LYS A 485 7.32 9.64 16.41
CA LYS A 485 6.30 10.45 15.74
C LYS A 485 4.97 9.69 15.63
N PRO A 486 3.82 10.36 15.86
CA PRO A 486 2.51 9.74 15.73
C PRO A 486 2.03 9.64 14.26
N TYR A 487 1.20 8.63 13.97
CA TYR A 487 0.54 8.44 12.68
C TYR A 487 -0.72 9.31 12.56
N TRP A 488 -0.57 10.49 11.97
CA TRP A 488 -1.67 11.42 11.68
C TRP A 488 -2.05 11.50 10.19
N HIS A 489 -1.50 10.60 9.36
CA HIS A 489 -1.76 10.61 7.92
C HIS A 489 -3.17 10.12 7.61
N GLN A 490 -3.92 10.90 6.82
CA GLN A 490 -5.22 10.49 6.30
C GLN A 490 -5.00 9.79 4.96
N SER A 491 -4.97 8.46 5.02
CA SER A 491 -4.62 7.68 3.83
C SER A 491 -5.70 7.69 2.75
N MET A 492 -5.26 7.88 1.51
CA MET A 492 -6.06 7.79 0.28
C MET A 492 -6.01 6.40 -0.36
N PHE A 493 -6.99 6.12 -1.21
CA PHE A 493 -7.08 4.97 -2.10
C PHE A 493 -7.27 5.47 -3.55
N TRP A 494 -6.88 4.67 -4.55
CA TRP A 494 -7.28 4.89 -5.93
C TRP A 494 -7.55 3.58 -6.67
N SER A 495 -8.34 3.65 -7.74
CA SER A 495 -8.61 2.56 -8.67
C SER A 495 -8.77 3.11 -10.09
N ASP A 496 -8.05 2.52 -11.04
CA ASP A 496 -8.11 2.86 -12.46
C ASP A 496 -8.75 1.68 -13.20
N LEU A 497 -9.93 1.86 -13.81
CA LEU A 497 -10.59 0.85 -14.65
C LEU A 497 -10.04 0.90 -16.09
N GLY A 498 -8.72 0.88 -16.24
CA GLY A 498 -8.02 1.24 -17.46
C GLY A 498 -7.74 2.75 -17.59
N PRO A 499 -7.31 3.22 -18.77
CA PRO A 499 -6.75 4.56 -18.95
C PRO A 499 -7.76 5.72 -18.85
N ASP A 500 -9.06 5.44 -18.96
CA ASP A 500 -10.10 6.48 -19.18
C ASP A 500 -11.00 6.75 -17.96
N VAL A 501 -10.96 5.89 -16.94
CA VAL A 501 -11.86 5.97 -15.78
C VAL A 501 -11.10 5.69 -14.49
N GLY A 502 -10.99 6.71 -13.63
CA GLY A 502 -10.34 6.63 -12.32
C GLY A 502 -11.25 7.05 -11.17
N TYR A 503 -10.99 6.47 -10.00
CA TYR A 503 -11.58 6.83 -8.73
C TYR A 503 -10.49 7.08 -7.70
N GLU A 504 -10.66 8.09 -6.86
CA GLU A 504 -9.88 8.24 -5.62
C GLU A 504 -10.83 8.28 -4.41
N ALA A 505 -10.37 7.83 -3.26
CA ALA A 505 -11.20 7.80 -2.05
C ALA A 505 -10.40 8.11 -0.79
N ILE A 506 -11.04 8.75 0.19
CA ILE A 506 -10.45 9.07 1.49
C ILE A 506 -11.50 9.14 2.59
N GLY A 507 -11.12 8.78 3.82
CA GLY A 507 -12.00 8.78 5.00
C GLY A 507 -12.91 7.55 5.08
N ILE A 508 -14.11 7.71 5.64
CA ILE A 508 -15.14 6.65 5.70
C ILE A 508 -16.05 6.77 4.48
N VAL A 509 -15.87 5.85 3.53
CA VAL A 509 -16.62 5.80 2.27
C VAL A 509 -17.51 4.55 2.23
N ASP A 510 -18.68 4.67 2.85
CA ASP A 510 -19.67 3.60 3.03
C ASP A 510 -21.01 4.06 2.44
N SER A 511 -21.57 3.29 1.50
CA SER A 511 -22.79 3.66 0.78
C SER A 511 -24.07 3.66 1.63
N SER A 512 -24.00 3.16 2.87
CA SER A 512 -25.10 3.26 3.85
C SER A 512 -25.16 4.63 4.56
N LEU A 513 -24.11 5.44 4.47
CA LEU A 513 -24.11 6.80 5.01
C LEU A 513 -24.94 7.76 4.12
N PRO A 514 -25.50 8.84 4.68
CA PRO A 514 -26.00 9.95 3.88
C PRO A 514 -24.89 10.51 2.98
N THR A 515 -25.16 10.62 1.68
CA THR A 515 -24.21 11.14 0.70
C THR A 515 -24.79 12.28 -0.13
N VAL A 516 -23.93 13.23 -0.51
CA VAL A 516 -24.23 14.26 -1.52
C VAL A 516 -23.22 14.11 -2.66
N GLY A 517 -23.72 13.80 -3.86
CA GLY A 517 -22.91 13.71 -5.08
C GLY A 517 -23.14 14.94 -5.96
N VAL A 518 -22.06 15.57 -6.40
CA VAL A 518 -22.07 16.71 -7.33
C VAL A 518 -21.26 16.31 -8.56
N PHE A 519 -21.88 16.36 -9.74
CA PHE A 519 -21.35 15.79 -10.97
C PHE A 519 -21.25 16.84 -12.08
N ALA A 520 -20.33 16.62 -13.03
CA ALA A 520 -20.15 17.45 -14.21
C ALA A 520 -19.75 16.61 -15.42
N LYS A 521 -19.77 17.21 -16.61
CA LYS A 521 -19.18 16.62 -17.81
C LYS A 521 -17.66 16.50 -17.62
N ALA A 522 -17.07 15.43 -18.13
CA ALA A 522 -15.61 15.28 -18.15
C ALA A 522 -15.01 16.05 -19.34
N THR A 523 -13.84 16.64 -19.13
CA THR A 523 -12.96 17.14 -20.19
C THR A 523 -11.96 16.05 -20.58
N ALA A 524 -11.23 16.23 -21.69
CA ALA A 524 -10.18 15.30 -22.10
C ALA A 524 -9.02 15.16 -21.08
N LYS A 525 -8.91 16.05 -20.09
CA LYS A 525 -7.90 16.01 -19.02
C LYS A 525 -8.35 15.20 -17.80
N ASP A 526 -9.65 14.89 -17.70
CA ASP A 526 -10.27 14.26 -16.54
C ASP A 526 -10.20 12.71 -16.67
N THR A 527 -9.00 12.17 -16.94
CA THR A 527 -8.76 10.73 -17.12
C THR A 527 -7.47 10.26 -16.41
N PRO A 528 -7.40 8.98 -15.98
CA PRO A 528 -6.18 8.35 -15.47
C PRO A 528 -4.96 8.55 -16.38
N LYS A 529 -5.15 8.46 -17.70
CA LYS A 529 -4.10 8.66 -18.69
C LYS A 529 -3.55 10.08 -18.66
N ALA A 530 -4.41 11.09 -18.77
CA ALA A 530 -3.98 12.49 -18.77
C ALA A 530 -3.28 12.87 -17.44
N ALA A 531 -3.78 12.38 -16.31
CA ALA A 531 -3.15 12.57 -15.01
C ALA A 531 -1.77 11.90 -14.91
N THR A 532 -1.56 10.75 -15.56
CA THR A 532 -0.26 10.05 -15.65
C THR A 532 0.70 10.68 -16.68
N GLU A 533 0.19 11.30 -17.74
CA GLU A 533 0.97 12.11 -18.67
C GLU A 533 1.50 13.38 -17.97
N GLN A 534 0.65 14.06 -17.18
CA GLN A 534 1.02 15.26 -16.43
C GLN A 534 2.02 14.98 -15.29
N SER A 535 1.79 13.94 -14.49
CA SER A 535 2.62 13.63 -13.30
C SER A 535 3.84 12.75 -13.59
N GLY A 536 3.83 12.03 -14.71
CA GLY A 536 4.83 11.03 -15.05
C GLY A 536 4.65 9.66 -14.37
N THR A 537 3.64 9.49 -13.50
CA THR A 537 3.42 8.25 -12.72
C THR A 537 1.96 7.73 -12.79
N GLY A 538 1.79 6.41 -12.77
CA GLY A 538 0.48 5.73 -12.58
C GLY A 538 0.10 5.51 -11.11
N ILE A 539 1.04 5.69 -10.18
CA ILE A 539 0.82 5.48 -8.75
C ILE A 539 0.25 6.78 -8.14
N ARG A 540 -1.08 6.91 -8.06
CA ARG A 540 -1.75 8.18 -7.69
C ARG A 540 -1.30 8.76 -6.35
N SER A 541 -0.95 7.92 -5.38
CA SER A 541 -0.41 8.39 -4.09
C SER A 541 0.93 9.14 -4.21
N GLU A 542 1.69 8.93 -5.29
CA GLU A 542 2.88 9.72 -5.60
C GLU A 542 2.50 11.10 -6.19
N SER A 543 1.50 11.17 -7.08
CA SER A 543 1.09 12.41 -7.77
C SER A 543 0.25 13.34 -6.91
N GLU A 544 -0.67 12.81 -6.11
CA GLU A 544 -1.53 13.60 -5.21
C GLU A 544 -0.77 14.25 -4.04
N THR A 545 0.49 13.83 -3.83
CA THR A 545 1.30 14.10 -2.64
C THR A 545 0.67 13.58 -1.35
N GLU A 546 1.44 13.61 -0.26
CA GLU A 546 0.97 13.29 1.10
C GLU A 546 0.47 14.53 1.85
N ALA A 547 0.53 15.71 1.24
CA ALA A 547 0.23 16.98 1.88
C ALA A 547 -1.28 17.21 2.08
N VAL A 548 -1.59 18.13 2.99
CA VAL A 548 -2.93 18.71 3.19
C VAL A 548 -2.90 20.13 2.63
N ALA A 549 -3.98 20.58 1.98
CA ALA A 549 -4.08 21.94 1.46
C ALA A 549 -3.99 23.00 2.59
N GLY A 550 -3.61 24.23 2.21
CA GLY A 550 -3.64 25.40 3.07
C GLY A 550 -5.06 25.94 3.28
N GLU A 551 -5.23 27.26 3.25
CA GLU A 551 -6.57 27.86 3.25
C GLU A 551 -7.34 27.48 1.98
N LEU A 552 -8.62 27.14 2.15
CA LEU A 552 -9.55 26.86 1.06
C LEU A 552 -10.39 28.11 0.81
N SER A 553 -10.45 28.56 -0.44
CA SER A 553 -11.29 29.68 -0.86
C SER A 553 -12.13 29.25 -2.06
N THR A 554 -13.46 29.40 -1.94
CA THR A 554 -14.43 29.06 -2.98
C THR A 554 -14.62 30.23 -3.93
N ALA A 555 -14.45 30.01 -5.23
CA ALA A 555 -14.73 31.02 -6.24
C ALA A 555 -16.25 31.28 -6.36
N THR A 556 -16.65 32.54 -6.37
CA THR A 556 -18.05 32.98 -6.57
C THR A 556 -18.47 32.86 -8.04
N ALA A 557 -18.94 31.68 -8.43
CA ALA A 557 -19.67 31.43 -9.67
C ALA A 557 -21.04 30.80 -9.33
N ALA A 558 -22.13 31.24 -9.95
CA ALA A 558 -23.45 30.66 -9.68
C ALA A 558 -23.59 29.25 -10.27
N LEU A 559 -24.49 28.45 -9.71
CA LEU A 559 -24.87 27.13 -10.20
C LEU A 559 -26.28 27.20 -10.80
N ALA A 560 -26.49 26.66 -12.01
CA ALA A 560 -27.82 26.45 -12.55
C ALA A 560 -28.43 25.11 -12.06
N PRO A 561 -29.77 24.95 -12.10
CA PRO A 561 -30.42 23.72 -11.66
C PRO A 561 -30.22 22.58 -12.67
N PRO A 562 -30.05 21.32 -12.19
CA PRO A 562 -29.67 20.19 -13.04
C PRO A 562 -30.75 19.86 -14.09
N THR A 563 -30.32 19.57 -15.32
CA THR A 563 -31.23 19.17 -16.39
C THR A 563 -31.33 17.66 -16.51
N GLN A 564 -32.51 17.18 -16.93
CA GLN A 564 -32.92 15.80 -16.72
C GLN A 564 -32.44 14.82 -17.82
N GLN A 565 -31.20 14.99 -18.32
CA GLN A 565 -30.64 14.14 -19.40
C GLN A 565 -29.11 14.21 -19.53
N GLU A 566 -28.36 14.09 -18.43
CA GLU A 566 -26.92 14.43 -18.41
C GLU A 566 -25.94 13.25 -18.47
N ASN A 567 -25.11 13.27 -19.53
CA ASN A 567 -23.92 12.45 -19.71
C ASN A 567 -22.77 12.96 -18.80
N TYR A 568 -22.94 12.87 -17.48
CA TYR A 568 -21.85 13.15 -16.55
C TYR A 568 -20.65 12.23 -16.78
N GLY A 569 -19.45 12.74 -16.54
CA GLY A 569 -18.19 12.00 -16.72
C GLY A 569 -17.20 12.15 -15.57
N LYS A 570 -17.48 13.03 -14.59
CA LYS A 570 -16.71 13.23 -13.37
C LYS A 570 -17.58 13.74 -12.22
N GLY A 571 -17.07 13.69 -11.00
CA GLY A 571 -17.73 14.30 -9.85
C GLY A 571 -17.05 14.07 -8.52
N VAL A 572 -17.63 14.67 -7.48
CA VAL A 572 -17.26 14.48 -6.06
C VAL A 572 -18.47 13.97 -5.28
N ILE A 573 -18.25 13.03 -4.38
CA ILE A 573 -19.25 12.48 -3.48
C ILE A 573 -18.76 12.67 -2.05
N PHE A 574 -19.54 13.42 -1.27
CA PHE A 574 -19.31 13.65 0.16
C PHE A 574 -20.13 12.65 0.99
N TYR A 575 -19.49 12.00 1.95
CA TYR A 575 -20.10 11.07 2.90
C TYR A 575 -20.22 11.75 4.26
N LEU A 576 -21.41 11.74 4.84
CA LEU A 576 -21.75 12.60 5.97
C LEU A 576 -22.06 11.81 7.24
N ARG A 577 -21.64 12.36 8.38
CA ARG A 577 -22.19 12.04 9.70
C ARG A 577 -22.46 13.34 10.42
N ASP A 578 -23.68 13.53 10.93
CA ASP A 578 -24.10 14.75 11.62
C ASP A 578 -23.77 16.04 10.83
N LYS A 579 -23.97 15.97 9.50
CA LYS A 579 -23.61 16.98 8.46
C LYS A 579 -22.12 17.27 8.26
N VAL A 580 -21.22 16.69 9.05
CA VAL A 580 -19.77 16.78 8.85
C VAL A 580 -19.33 15.77 7.80
N VAL A 581 -18.41 16.17 6.90
CA VAL A 581 -17.82 15.28 5.89
C VAL A 581 -16.82 14.34 6.54
N VAL A 582 -17.12 13.05 6.55
CA VAL A 582 -16.26 11.99 7.11
C VAL A 582 -15.54 11.17 6.05
N GLY A 583 -15.94 11.30 4.78
CA GLY A 583 -15.29 10.66 3.64
C GLY A 583 -15.62 11.36 2.33
N ILE A 584 -14.75 11.20 1.34
CA ILE A 584 -14.89 11.75 -0.01
C ILE A 584 -14.50 10.67 -1.02
N VAL A 585 -15.32 10.52 -2.07
CA VAL A 585 -14.93 9.83 -3.31
C VAL A 585 -14.84 10.86 -4.43
N LEU A 586 -13.75 10.81 -5.18
CA LEU A 586 -13.53 11.54 -6.42
C LEU A 586 -13.66 10.56 -7.59
N TRP A 587 -14.41 10.93 -8.61
CA TRP A 587 -14.54 10.18 -9.85
C TRP A 587 -14.06 11.07 -11.00
N ASN A 588 -13.00 10.64 -11.70
CA ASN A 588 -12.35 11.41 -12.76
C ASN A 588 -11.97 12.86 -12.34
N VAL A 589 -11.59 13.03 -11.07
CA VAL A 589 -11.02 14.29 -10.54
C VAL A 589 -9.69 13.94 -9.89
N PHE A 590 -8.62 14.57 -10.36
CA PHE A 590 -7.23 14.31 -9.96
C PHE A 590 -6.53 15.60 -9.56
N ASN A 591 -5.41 15.50 -8.83
CA ASN A 591 -4.64 16.60 -8.23
C ASN A 591 -5.48 17.43 -7.25
N ARG A 592 -6.31 16.77 -6.43
CA ARG A 592 -7.30 17.38 -5.52
C ARG A 592 -7.41 16.69 -4.16
N MET A 593 -6.70 15.58 -3.93
CA MET A 593 -6.68 14.90 -2.63
C MET A 593 -6.22 15.77 -1.45
N PRO A 594 -5.27 16.73 -1.60
CA PRO A 594 -4.93 17.65 -0.50
C PRO A 594 -6.10 18.51 -0.02
N ILE A 595 -7.05 18.84 -0.91
CA ILE A 595 -8.30 19.55 -0.56
C ILE A 595 -9.24 18.63 0.19
N ALA A 596 -9.42 17.39 -0.30
CA ALA A 596 -10.25 16.38 0.37
C ALA A 596 -9.74 16.07 1.80
N ARG A 597 -8.42 15.96 1.98
CA ARG A 597 -7.79 15.86 3.31
C ARG A 597 -8.15 17.05 4.19
N LYS A 598 -8.03 18.29 3.69
CA LYS A 598 -8.29 19.51 4.47
C LYS A 598 -9.73 19.54 4.99
N ILE A 599 -10.71 19.30 4.12
CA ILE A 599 -12.14 19.24 4.47
C ILE A 599 -12.41 18.25 5.62
N ILE A 600 -11.95 17.00 5.50
CA ILE A 600 -12.16 15.96 6.54
C ILE A 600 -11.36 16.28 7.81
N LYS A 601 -10.17 16.88 7.68
CA LYS A 601 -9.32 17.26 8.82
C LYS A 601 -9.90 18.42 9.62
N ASP A 602 -10.53 19.39 8.98
CA ASP A 602 -11.22 20.48 9.68
C ASP A 602 -12.44 19.89 10.39
N GLY A 603 -13.30 19.20 9.65
CA GLY A 603 -14.51 18.57 10.19
C GLY A 603 -15.61 19.57 10.53
N GLU A 604 -15.74 20.62 9.71
CA GLU A 604 -16.77 21.65 9.85
C GLU A 604 -18.12 21.19 9.26
N GLU A 605 -19.23 21.80 9.72
CA GLU A 605 -20.53 21.66 9.06
C GLU A 605 -20.54 22.53 7.79
N HIS A 606 -20.89 21.95 6.64
CA HIS A 606 -21.06 22.69 5.39
C HIS A 606 -22.55 22.92 5.12
N ALA A 607 -22.96 24.19 5.03
CA ALA A 607 -24.35 24.57 4.76
C ALA A 607 -24.79 24.24 3.33
N ASP A 608 -23.88 24.34 2.35
CA ASP A 608 -24.08 23.94 0.97
C ASP A 608 -22.84 23.21 0.44
N LEU A 609 -22.99 21.93 0.10
CA LEU A 609 -21.90 21.10 -0.44
C LEU A 609 -21.66 21.32 -1.93
N ASN A 610 -22.56 22.01 -2.65
CA ASN A 610 -22.33 22.40 -4.03
C ASN A 610 -21.30 23.54 -4.12
N GLU A 611 -21.28 24.45 -3.13
CA GLU A 611 -20.20 25.44 -2.98
C GLU A 611 -18.85 24.76 -2.70
N VAL A 612 -18.82 23.72 -1.86
CA VAL A 612 -17.61 22.93 -1.58
C VAL A 612 -17.13 22.17 -2.82
N ALA A 613 -18.05 21.67 -3.67
CA ALA A 613 -17.71 20.98 -4.90
C ALA A 613 -16.91 21.83 -5.91
N LYS A 614 -17.02 23.16 -5.86
CA LYS A 614 -16.24 24.09 -6.69
C LYS A 614 -14.73 23.96 -6.47
N LEU A 615 -14.30 23.61 -5.25
CA LEU A 615 -12.88 23.34 -4.93
C LEU A 615 -12.32 22.15 -5.72
N PHE A 616 -13.19 21.27 -6.24
CA PHE A 616 -12.86 20.10 -7.04
C PHE A 616 -13.00 20.35 -8.56
N ASN A 617 -13.12 21.62 -8.99
CA ASN A 617 -13.39 22.02 -10.38
C ASN A 617 -14.66 21.36 -10.96
N ILE A 618 -15.69 21.19 -10.13
CA ILE A 618 -17.03 20.80 -10.56
C ILE A 618 -17.82 22.08 -10.82
N HIS A 619 -17.88 22.46 -12.09
CA HIS A 619 -18.56 23.63 -12.62
C HIS A 619 -19.37 23.22 -13.86
N GLU A 620 -20.32 24.08 -14.25
CA GLU A 620 -20.96 23.99 -15.56
C GLU A 620 -20.05 24.58 -16.65
N ASP A 621 -20.15 23.96 -17.84
CA ASP A 621 -19.41 24.19 -19.10
C ASP A 621 -17.88 23.88 -19.13
#